data_AF-A0A5N1LAR8-F1
#
_entry.id   AF-A0A5N1LAR8-F1
#
_cell.length_a   1.000
_cell.length_b   1.000
_cell.length_c   1.000
_cell.angle_alpha   90.00
_cell.angle_beta   90.00
_cell.angle_gamma   90.00
#
_symmetry.space_group_name_H-M   'P 1'
#
loop_
_entity.id
_entity.type
_entity.pdbx_description
1 polymer ?
#
loop_
_entity_poly.entity_id
_entity_poly.type
_entity_poly.pdbx_seq_one_letter_code
_entity_poly.pdbx_strand_id
1 'polypeptide(L)'
;MYSRDHAIVSTAVGATGVVVLPVPLPWWAAVGYAVVVGVAIDFDHFAVARLETGDWAALRRCLRNPEIVVLDQDEIFDPQDLWPLQRLLSHHLIGGVVVVGLWLVSEPLSLFTALVLYAHVLGDLVWDNYLLDTYREQHMMAAESDSE
;
A
#
# COMPACT_ATOMS: atom_id res chain seq x y z
N MET A 1 4.22 -6.46 -1.98
CA MET A 1 5.55 -5.90 -2.38
C MET A 1 6.06 -5.03 -1.23
N TYR A 2 7.35 -4.70 -1.11
CA TYR A 2 7.84 -3.89 0.03
C TYR A 2 7.65 -2.39 -0.20
N SER A 3 7.51 -1.59 0.86
CA SER A 3 7.28 -0.13 0.72
C SER A 3 8.39 0.59 -0.05
N ARG A 4 9.64 0.08 -0.01
CA ARG A 4 10.74 0.62 -0.83
C ARG A 4 10.46 0.46 -2.32
N ASP A 5 9.93 -0.67 -2.73
CA ASP A 5 9.62 -0.95 -4.13
C ASP A 5 8.45 -0.06 -4.59
N HIS A 6 7.43 0.11 -3.74
CA HIS A 6 6.34 1.08 -3.97
C HIS A 6 6.86 2.52 -4.09
N ALA A 7 7.82 2.93 -3.27
CA ALA A 7 8.44 4.25 -3.38
C ALA A 7 9.19 4.43 -4.71
N ILE A 8 9.92 3.40 -5.18
CA ILE A 8 10.61 3.42 -6.47
C ILE A 8 9.60 3.51 -7.62
N VAL A 9 8.57 2.67 -7.61
CA VAL A 9 7.49 2.68 -8.63
C VAL A 9 6.80 4.05 -8.64
N SER A 10 6.44 4.58 -7.47
CA SER A 10 5.79 5.88 -7.32
C SER A 10 6.68 7.03 -7.82
N THR A 11 7.99 6.94 -7.60
CA THR A 11 8.95 7.92 -8.14
C THR A 11 8.97 7.87 -9.66
N ALA A 12 9.05 6.68 -10.26
CA ALA A 12 9.08 6.51 -11.71
C ALA A 12 7.78 6.99 -12.38
N VAL A 13 6.63 6.61 -11.83
CA VAL A 13 5.31 7.05 -12.31
C VAL A 13 5.13 8.55 -12.09
N GLY A 14 5.53 9.07 -10.92
CA GLY A 14 5.48 10.49 -10.61
C GLY A 14 6.32 11.34 -11.56
N ALA A 15 7.57 10.93 -11.81
CA ALA A 15 8.46 11.61 -12.76
C ALA A 15 7.89 11.60 -14.18
N THR A 16 7.32 10.48 -14.61
CA THR A 16 6.65 10.36 -15.91
C THR A 16 5.42 11.25 -15.98
N GLY A 17 4.56 11.20 -14.96
CA GLY A 17 3.32 11.98 -14.89
C GLY A 17 3.57 13.48 -14.92
N VAL A 18 4.62 13.98 -14.29
CA VAL A 18 5.03 15.40 -14.37
C VAL A 18 5.38 15.83 -15.80
N VAL A 19 5.92 14.93 -16.61
CA VAL A 19 6.26 15.23 -18.02
C VAL A 19 5.01 15.25 -18.90
N VAL A 20 4.03 14.39 -18.63
CA VAL A 20 2.89 14.16 -19.54
C VAL A 20 1.59 14.86 -19.11
N LEU A 21 1.45 15.25 -17.85
CA LEU A 21 0.24 15.87 -17.30
C LEU A 21 0.50 17.32 -16.86
N PRO A 22 -0.51 18.21 -16.97
CA PRO A 22 -0.44 19.57 -16.44
C PRO A 22 -0.67 19.57 -14.92
N VAL A 23 0.21 18.93 -14.15
CA VAL A 23 0.10 18.82 -12.69
C VAL A 23 0.24 20.21 -12.06
N PRO A 24 -0.67 20.65 -11.16
CA PRO A 24 -0.67 22.00 -10.58
C PRO A 24 0.37 22.16 -9.44
N LEU A 25 1.54 21.54 -9.58
CA LEU A 25 2.62 21.53 -8.60
C LEU A 25 3.97 21.68 -9.32
N PRO A 26 4.98 22.28 -8.69
CA PRO A 26 6.34 22.22 -9.22
C PRO A 26 6.82 20.76 -9.26
N TRP A 27 7.66 20.42 -10.24
CA TRP A 27 8.04 19.02 -10.54
C TRP A 27 8.52 18.22 -9.32
N TRP A 28 9.34 18.82 -8.46
CA TRP A 28 9.89 18.15 -7.27
C TRP A 28 8.80 17.87 -6.22
N ALA A 29 7.82 18.76 -6.09
CA ALA A 29 6.70 18.57 -5.17
C ALA A 29 5.73 17.52 -5.71
N ALA A 30 5.51 17.47 -7.03
CA ALA A 30 4.69 16.44 -7.65
C ALA A 30 5.30 15.03 -7.51
N VAL A 31 6.62 14.89 -7.70
CA VAL A 31 7.31 13.62 -7.46
C VAL A 31 7.26 13.24 -5.98
N GLY A 32 7.55 14.18 -5.06
CA GLY A 32 7.42 13.94 -3.63
C GLY A 32 6.00 13.53 -3.22
N TYR A 33 4.99 14.20 -3.78
CA TYR A 33 3.58 13.87 -3.60
C TYR A 33 3.28 12.45 -4.09
N ALA A 34 3.76 12.05 -5.27
CA ALA A 34 3.56 10.69 -5.78
C ALA A 34 4.12 9.63 -4.84
N VAL A 35 5.34 9.82 -4.33
CA VAL A 35 5.96 8.91 -3.35
C VAL A 35 5.14 8.85 -2.06
N VAL A 36 4.74 10.01 -1.53
CA VAL A 36 3.93 10.08 -0.31
C VAL A 36 2.60 9.35 -0.49
N VAL A 37 1.88 9.61 -1.58
CA VAL A 37 0.58 8.97 -1.86
C VAL A 37 0.74 7.46 -2.04
N GLY A 38 1.72 7.03 -2.83
CA GLY A 38 1.96 5.62 -3.09
C GLY A 38 2.31 4.86 -1.82
N VAL A 39 3.19 5.38 -0.98
CA VAL A 39 3.54 4.70 0.28
C VAL A 39 2.43 4.83 1.34
N ALA A 40 1.72 5.96 1.37
CA ALA A 40 0.73 6.20 2.42
C ALA A 40 -0.54 5.36 2.28
N ILE A 41 -0.82 4.79 1.09
CA ILE A 41 -1.97 3.89 0.94
C ILE A 41 -1.82 2.63 1.81
N ASP A 42 -0.60 2.11 1.97
CA ASP A 42 -0.27 0.92 2.78
C ASP A 42 -0.56 1.11 4.27
N PHE A 43 -0.77 2.34 4.75
CA PHE A 43 -1.18 2.56 6.13
C PHE A 43 -2.56 1.96 6.44
N ASP A 44 -3.36 1.67 5.41
CA ASP A 44 -4.62 0.96 5.58
C ASP A 44 -4.44 -0.48 6.09
N HIS A 45 -3.25 -1.09 5.94
CA HIS A 45 -2.93 -2.40 6.49
C HIS A 45 -3.15 -2.43 7.99
N PHE A 46 -2.79 -1.37 8.71
CA PHE A 46 -3.02 -1.31 10.15
C PHE A 46 -4.51 -1.33 10.48
N ALA A 47 -5.36 -0.72 9.65
CA ALA A 47 -6.80 -0.74 9.82
C ALA A 47 -7.39 -2.12 9.47
N VAL A 48 -6.94 -2.75 8.39
CA VAL A 48 -7.34 -4.11 8.01
C VAL A 48 -6.95 -5.10 9.10
N ALA A 49 -5.68 -5.08 9.53
CA ALA A 49 -5.17 -5.92 10.61
C ALA A 49 -5.94 -5.70 11.92
N ARG A 50 -6.32 -4.45 12.23
CA ARG A 50 -7.17 -4.15 13.38
C ARG A 50 -8.56 -4.77 13.28
N LEU A 51 -9.14 -4.82 12.08
CA LEU A 51 -10.46 -5.42 11.86
C LEU A 51 -10.40 -6.94 12.00
N GLU A 52 -9.34 -7.59 11.50
CA GLU A 52 -9.16 -9.04 11.60
C GLU A 52 -8.79 -9.50 13.03
N THR A 53 -7.83 -8.82 13.67
CA THR A 53 -7.28 -9.25 14.98
C THR A 53 -8.02 -8.68 16.19
N GLY A 54 -8.77 -7.60 16.01
CA GLY A 54 -9.40 -6.88 17.12
C GLY A 54 -8.46 -5.95 17.91
N ASP A 55 -7.17 -5.87 17.57
CA ASP A 55 -6.16 -5.10 18.32
C ASP A 55 -5.22 -4.30 17.39
N TRP A 56 -4.55 -3.28 17.92
CA TRP A 56 -3.54 -2.47 17.24
C TRP A 56 -2.13 -3.00 17.54
N ALA A 57 -1.95 -4.33 17.59
CA ALA A 57 -0.67 -4.96 17.90
C ALA A 57 0.41 -4.57 16.88
N ALA A 58 0.14 -4.72 15.59
CA ALA A 58 1.05 -4.32 14.51
C ALA A 58 1.46 -2.84 14.60
N LEU A 59 0.51 -1.93 14.81
CA LEU A 59 0.80 -0.50 14.95
C LEU A 59 1.68 -0.22 16.18
N ARG A 60 1.36 -0.83 17.34
CA ARG A 60 2.18 -0.67 18.55
C ARG A 60 3.58 -1.26 18.38
N ARG A 61 3.74 -2.35 17.60
CA ARG A 61 5.03 -2.94 17.26
C ARG A 61 5.90 -1.93 16.49
N CYS A 62 5.35 -1.30 15.45
CA CYS A 62 6.03 -0.23 14.69
C CYS A 62 6.38 0.98 15.55
N LEU A 63 5.47 1.41 16.44
CA LEU A 63 5.74 2.56 17.32
C LEU A 63 6.81 2.27 18.38
N ARG A 64 6.93 1.02 18.84
CA ARG A 64 7.95 0.61 19.82
C ARG A 64 9.31 0.36 19.17
N ASN A 65 9.34 -0.07 17.92
CA ASN A 65 10.56 -0.28 17.15
C ASN A 65 10.38 0.24 15.71
N PRO A 66 10.69 1.53 15.46
CA PRO A 66 10.49 2.14 14.15
C PRO A 66 11.41 1.58 13.07
N GLU A 67 12.50 0.91 13.43
CA GLU A 67 13.41 0.28 12.48
C GLU A 67 12.73 -0.83 11.67
N ILE A 68 11.75 -1.53 12.27
CA ILE A 68 10.98 -2.60 11.61
C ILE A 68 10.27 -2.09 10.35
N VAL A 69 9.82 -0.83 10.35
CA VAL A 69 9.13 -0.22 9.20
C VAL A 69 10.04 -0.10 7.98
N VAL A 70 11.36 -0.06 8.18
CA VAL A 70 12.34 0.18 7.12
C VAL A 70 13.17 -1.06 6.80
N LEU A 71 13.53 -1.84 7.82
CA LEU A 71 14.48 -2.95 7.72
C LEU A 71 13.82 -4.32 7.71
N ASP A 72 12.73 -4.51 8.45
CA ASP A 72 12.15 -5.83 8.75
C ASP A 72 10.63 -5.82 8.56
N GLN A 73 10.15 -5.38 7.39
CA GLN A 73 8.72 -5.18 7.14
C GLN A 73 7.88 -6.47 7.28
N ASP A 74 8.49 -7.63 7.09
CA ASP A 74 7.85 -8.93 7.26
C ASP A 74 7.50 -9.24 8.73
N GLU A 75 8.10 -8.54 9.69
CA GLU A 75 7.80 -8.71 11.13
C GLU A 75 6.66 -7.81 11.62
N ILE A 76 6.13 -6.92 10.75
CA ILE A 76 5.07 -5.99 11.16
C ILE A 76 3.77 -6.75 11.43
N PHE A 77 3.42 -7.66 10.53
CA PHE A 77 2.14 -8.37 10.48
C PHE A 77 2.38 -9.86 10.54
N ASP A 78 1.58 -10.54 11.35
CA ASP A 78 1.57 -12.00 11.38
C ASP A 78 0.77 -12.55 10.17
N PRO A 79 0.99 -13.79 9.71
CA PRO A 79 0.37 -14.32 8.48
C PRO A 79 -1.16 -14.23 8.44
N GLN A 80 -1.82 -14.28 9.60
CA GLN A 80 -3.28 -14.19 9.72
C GLN A 80 -3.80 -12.75 9.80
N ASP A 81 -2.94 -11.76 10.01
CA ASP A 81 -3.34 -10.37 10.21
C ASP A 81 -3.79 -9.68 8.91
N LEU A 82 -3.29 -10.15 7.77
CA LEU A 82 -3.49 -9.49 6.48
C LEU A 82 -3.63 -10.46 5.32
N TRP A 83 -4.84 -10.55 4.78
CA TRP A 83 -5.08 -11.31 3.56
C TRP A 83 -4.82 -10.46 2.31
N PRO A 84 -4.12 -10.99 1.28
CA PRO A 84 -3.80 -10.23 0.06
C PRO A 84 -5.02 -9.58 -0.60
N LEU A 85 -6.16 -10.28 -0.66
CA LEU A 85 -7.39 -9.76 -1.26
C LEU A 85 -8.06 -8.67 -0.42
N GLN A 86 -8.02 -8.77 0.92
CA GLN A 86 -8.58 -7.74 1.82
C GLN A 86 -7.79 -6.45 1.71
N ARG A 87 -6.45 -6.55 1.70
CA ARG A 87 -5.55 -5.42 1.43
C ARG A 87 -5.87 -4.76 0.10
N LEU A 88 -5.87 -5.52 -1.00
CA LEU A 88 -6.12 -4.98 -2.34
C LEU A 88 -7.50 -4.30 -2.44
N LEU A 89 -8.53 -4.89 -1.81
CA LEU A 89 -9.85 -4.28 -1.73
C LEU A 89 -9.83 -2.96 -0.96
N SER A 90 -9.15 -2.92 0.18
CA SER A 90 -8.99 -1.71 0.99
C SER A 90 -8.32 -0.58 0.20
N HIS A 91 -7.19 -0.88 -0.45
CA HIS A 91 -6.48 0.05 -1.33
C HIS A 91 -7.39 0.60 -2.42
N HIS A 92 -8.17 -0.29 -3.07
CA HIS A 92 -9.06 0.09 -4.15
C HIS A 92 -10.18 1.03 -3.67
N LEU A 93 -10.79 0.74 -2.53
CA LEU A 93 -11.86 1.55 -1.96
C LEU A 93 -11.35 2.92 -1.51
N ILE A 94 -10.27 2.95 -0.72
CA ILE A 94 -9.66 4.20 -0.23
C ILE A 94 -9.15 5.02 -1.42
N GLY A 95 -8.41 4.40 -2.33
CA GLY A 95 -7.89 5.04 -3.52
C GLY A 95 -9.00 5.62 -4.40
N GLY A 96 -10.09 4.89 -4.61
CA GLY A 96 -11.26 5.38 -5.34
C GLY A 96 -11.89 6.62 -4.70
N VAL A 97 -12.08 6.62 -3.38
CA VAL A 97 -12.60 7.78 -2.64
C VAL A 97 -11.67 8.98 -2.75
N VAL A 98 -10.36 8.78 -2.59
CA VAL A 98 -9.35 9.86 -2.70
C VAL A 98 -9.36 10.46 -4.10
N VAL A 99 -9.35 9.62 -5.15
CA VAL A 99 -9.38 10.07 -6.54
C VAL A 99 -10.65 10.84 -6.85
N VAL A 100 -11.83 10.32 -6.48
CA VAL A 100 -13.11 11.04 -6.69
C VAL A 100 -13.13 12.37 -5.93
N GLY A 101 -12.63 12.41 -4.69
CA GLY A 101 -12.53 13.64 -3.92
C GLY A 101 -11.62 14.68 -4.59
N LEU A 102 -10.47 14.25 -5.10
CA LEU A 102 -9.55 15.12 -5.83
C LEU A 102 -10.13 15.60 -7.15
N TRP A 103 -10.91 14.77 -7.85
CA TRP A 103 -11.55 15.15 -9.11
C TRP A 103 -12.42 16.39 -8.95
N LEU A 104 -13.12 16.52 -7.81
CA LEU A 104 -13.97 17.67 -7.50
C LEU A 104 -13.19 18.99 -7.28
N VAL A 105 -11.88 18.91 -7.07
CA VAL A 105 -11.02 20.07 -6.77
C VAL A 105 -10.04 20.35 -7.91
N SER A 106 -9.45 19.31 -8.50
CA SER A 106 -8.45 19.40 -9.56
C SER A 106 -8.39 18.10 -10.37
N GLU A 107 -8.94 18.13 -11.58
CA GLU A 107 -8.89 16.98 -12.51
C GLU A 107 -7.46 16.51 -12.82
N PRO A 108 -6.46 17.40 -13.09
CA PRO A 108 -5.10 16.93 -13.37
C PRO A 108 -4.44 16.26 -12.17
N LEU A 109 -4.65 16.78 -10.96
CA LEU A 109 -4.12 16.17 -9.73
C LEU A 109 -4.83 14.83 -9.44
N SER A 110 -6.13 14.76 -9.68
CA SER A 110 -6.90 13.52 -9.57
C SER A 110 -6.37 12.44 -10.49
N LEU A 111 -6.15 12.76 -11.77
CA LEU A 111 -5.61 11.81 -12.74
C LEU A 111 -4.18 11.38 -12.38
N PHE A 112 -3.33 12.33 -11.97
CA PHE A 112 -1.98 12.04 -11.51
C PHE A 112 -1.98 11.07 -10.32
N THR A 113 -2.84 11.33 -9.33
CA THR A 113 -3.02 10.47 -8.14
C THR A 113 -3.53 9.08 -8.53
N ALA A 114 -4.51 9.01 -9.45
CA ALA A 114 -5.07 7.76 -9.93
C ALA A 114 -4.00 6.89 -10.60
N LEU A 115 -3.09 7.47 -11.40
CA LEU A 115 -2.00 6.73 -12.04
C LEU A 115 -1.02 6.16 -11.02
N VAL A 116 -0.65 6.95 -10.00
CA VAL A 116 0.24 6.50 -8.93
C VAL A 116 -0.39 5.34 -8.16
N LEU A 117 -1.63 5.48 -7.70
CA LEU A 117 -2.35 4.44 -6.97
C LEU A 117 -2.63 3.21 -7.83
N TYR A 118 -2.94 3.39 -9.12
CA TYR A 118 -3.08 2.26 -10.04
C TYR A 118 -1.80 1.45 -10.15
N ALA A 119 -0.65 2.12 -10.33
CA ALA A 119 0.64 1.44 -10.42
C ALA A 119 0.99 0.71 -9.11
N HIS A 120 0.64 1.29 -7.96
CA HIS A 120 0.79 0.66 -6.66
C HIS A 120 -0.02 -0.64 -6.56
N VAL A 121 -1.34 -0.55 -6.76
CA VAL A 121 -2.25 -1.71 -6.68
C VAL A 121 -1.89 -2.78 -7.72
N LEU A 122 -1.49 -2.38 -8.93
CA LEU A 122 -1.01 -3.30 -9.95
C LEU A 122 0.28 -4.00 -9.50
N GLY A 123 1.21 -3.27 -8.89
CA GLY A 123 2.43 -3.83 -8.32
C GLY A 123 2.13 -4.91 -7.29
N ASP A 124 1.21 -4.64 -6.35
CA ASP A 124 0.76 -5.64 -5.38
C ASP A 124 0.08 -6.82 -6.04
N LEU A 125 -0.84 -6.59 -6.97
CA LEU A 125 -1.53 -7.67 -7.68
C LEU A 125 -0.55 -8.60 -8.41
N VAL A 126 0.47 -8.04 -9.07
CA VAL A 126 1.51 -8.83 -9.74
C VAL A 126 2.34 -9.62 -8.72
N TRP A 127 2.76 -8.97 -7.64
CA TRP A 127 3.55 -9.60 -6.58
C TRP A 127 2.78 -10.72 -5.89
N ASP A 128 1.51 -10.48 -5.59
CA ASP A 128 0.65 -11.43 -4.91
C ASP A 128 0.28 -12.61 -5.79
N ASN A 129 0.08 -12.37 -7.10
CA ASN A 129 -0.09 -13.46 -8.05
C ASN A 129 1.18 -14.32 -8.17
N TYR A 130 2.36 -13.71 -8.07
CA TYR A 130 3.63 -14.44 -8.08
C TYR A 130 3.84 -15.29 -6.81
N LEU A 131 3.40 -14.82 -5.64
CA LEU A 131 3.56 -15.50 -4.35
C LEU A 131 2.32 -16.28 -3.86
N LEU A 132 1.33 -16.47 -4.74
CA LEU A 132 0.01 -16.99 -4.35
C LEU A 132 0.09 -18.31 -3.58
N ASP A 133 0.90 -19.26 -4.04
CA ASP A 133 1.02 -20.57 -3.42
C ASP A 133 1.77 -20.49 -2.08
N THR A 134 2.79 -19.63 -1.96
CA THR A 134 3.48 -19.36 -0.70
C THR A 134 2.54 -18.83 0.37
N TYR A 135 1.66 -17.87 0.02
CA TYR A 135 0.69 -17.36 0.98
C TYR A 135 -0.29 -18.44 1.44
N ARG A 136 -0.76 -19.31 0.52
CA ARG A 136 -1.64 -20.43 0.89
C ARG A 136 -0.98 -21.37 1.89
N GLU A 137 0.28 -21.74 1.64
CA GLU A 137 1.05 -22.60 2.54
C GLU A 137 1.22 -21.97 3.93
N GLN A 138 1.59 -20.69 3.99
CA GLN A 138 1.74 -19.96 5.26
C GLN A 138 0.43 -19.92 6.07
N HIS A 139 -0.71 -19.71 5.41
CA HIS A 139 -2.01 -19.69 6.07
C HIS A 139 -2.44 -21.07 6.57
N MET A 140 -2.16 -22.13 5.81
CA MET A 140 -2.44 -23.51 6.25
C MET A 140 -1.60 -23.86 7.49
N MET A 141 -0.30 -23.57 7.47
CA MET A 141 0.58 -23.85 8.62
C MET A 141 0.16 -23.07 9.87
N ALA A 142 -0.21 -21.79 9.72
CA ALA A 142 -0.67 -20.99 10.83
C ALA A 142 -2.03 -21.48 11.39
N ALA A 143 -2.94 -21.95 10.52
CA ALA A 143 -4.21 -22.53 10.96
C ALA A 143 -4.01 -23.87 11.71
N GLU A 144 -3.02 -24.67 11.31
CA GLU A 144 -2.65 -25.89 12.03
C GLU A 144 -2.07 -25.57 13.41
N SER A 145 -1.17 -24.59 13.52
CA SER A 145 -0.56 -24.22 14.81
C SER A 145 -1.55 -23.67 15.83
N ASP A 146 -2.61 -22.97 15.39
CA ASP A 146 -3.65 -22.45 16.29
C ASP A 146 -4.61 -23.54 16.79
N SER A 147 -4.58 -24.72 16.16
CA SER A 147 -5.44 -25.87 16.50
C SER A 147 -4.82 -26.87 17.48
N GLU A 148 -3.52 -26.73 17.77
CA GLU A 148 -2.75 -27.52 18.75
C GLU A 148 -2.74 -26.87 20.13
#